data_AF-A0A182J4F0-F1
#
_entry.id   AF-A0A182J4F0-F1
#
_cell.length_a   1.000
_cell.length_b   1.000
_cell.length_c   1.000
_cell.angle_alpha   90.00
_cell.angle_beta   90.00
_cell.angle_gamma   90.00
#
_symmetry.space_group_name_H-M   'P 1'
#
loop_
_entity.id
_entity.type
_entity.pdbx_description
1 polymer ?
#
loop_
_entity_poly.entity_id
_entity_poly.type
_entity_poly.pdbx_seq_one_letter_code
_entity_poly.pdbx_strand_id
1 'polypeptide(L)'
;MLWELLELTELMAWLSTLGGAFSALGDYQQACAETAGKISIHQMKLAFRLGDPALVARCQLYLAISLIQKAEFAAAKQIVQRVYRSEKKKPDPETRLLNMCQGIWAKLRYEYDLHQRQEAHRKT
;
A
#
# COMPACT_ATOMS: atom_id res chain seq x y z
N MET A 1 -11.94 -24.51 -12.65
CA MET A 1 -10.66 -24.11 -12.04
C MET A 1 -9.86 -23.15 -12.90
N LEU A 2 -9.58 -23.41 -14.19
CA LEU A 2 -8.82 -22.45 -15.04
C LEU A 2 -9.56 -21.12 -15.30
N TRP A 3 -10.86 -21.19 -15.58
CA TRP A 3 -11.69 -19.99 -15.82
C TRP A 3 -11.74 -19.05 -14.62
N GLU A 4 -11.94 -19.59 -13.41
CA GLU A 4 -11.93 -18.79 -12.18
C GLU A 4 -10.57 -18.10 -11.98
N LEU A 5 -9.46 -18.81 -12.23
CA LEU A 5 -8.13 -18.21 -12.12
C LEU A 5 -7.94 -17.03 -13.11
N LEU A 6 -8.44 -17.18 -14.34
CA LEU A 6 -8.39 -16.14 -15.36
C LEU A 6 -9.19 -14.91 -14.93
N GLU A 7 -10.43 -15.10 -14.48
CA GLU A 7 -11.31 -14.03 -14.01
C GLU A 7 -10.71 -13.28 -12.80
N LEU A 8 -10.11 -14.01 -11.85
CA LEU A 8 -9.45 -13.41 -10.68
C LEU A 8 -8.22 -12.59 -11.09
N THR A 9 -7.45 -13.08 -12.07
CA THR A 9 -6.27 -12.39 -12.58
C THR A 9 -6.65 -11.13 -13.34
N GLU A 10 -7.70 -11.21 -14.17
CA GLU A 10 -8.24 -10.05 -14.87
C GLU A 10 -8.73 -9.00 -13.87
N LEU A 11 -9.55 -9.39 -12.89
CA LEU A 11 -10.05 -8.47 -11.87
C LEU A 11 -8.91 -7.81 -11.07
N MET A 12 -7.84 -8.55 -10.75
CA MET A 12 -6.64 -8.00 -10.13
C MET A 12 -5.98 -6.93 -11.00
N ALA A 13 -5.91 -7.14 -12.32
CA ALA A 13 -5.35 -6.16 -13.25
C ALA A 13 -6.18 -4.87 -13.28
N TRP A 14 -7.51 -4.98 -13.40
CA TRP A 14 -8.42 -3.82 -13.36
C TRP A 14 -8.30 -3.03 -12.06
N LEU A 15 -8.28 -3.73 -10.91
CA LEU A 15 -8.09 -3.09 -9.61
C LEU A 15 -6.72 -2.45 -9.45
N SER A 16 -5.67 -2.98 -10.09
CA SER A 16 -4.33 -2.40 -10.03
C SER A 16 -4.26 -1.07 -10.79
N THR A 17 -4.87 -1.00 -11.98
CA THR A 17 -4.98 0.24 -12.74
C THR A 17 -5.80 1.29 -11.99
N LEU A 18 -6.97 0.91 -11.51
CA LEU A 18 -7.86 1.83 -10.79
C LEU A 18 -7.25 2.27 -9.45
N GLY A 19 -6.65 1.34 -8.71
CA GLY A 19 -5.97 1.61 -7.44
C GLY A 19 -4.78 2.54 -7.60
N GLY A 20 -3.99 2.37 -8.67
CA GLY A 20 -2.90 3.29 -9.02
C GLY A 20 -3.40 4.71 -9.29
N ALA A 21 -4.48 4.85 -10.07
CA ALA A 21 -5.08 6.16 -10.37
C ALA A 21 -5.60 6.86 -9.10
N PHE A 22 -6.37 6.17 -8.25
CA PHE A 22 -6.85 6.73 -6.99
C PHE A 22 -5.70 7.04 -6.02
N SER A 23 -4.67 6.19 -5.98
CA SER A 23 -3.49 6.45 -5.14
C SER A 23 -2.74 7.68 -5.61
N ALA A 24 -2.59 7.93 -6.92
CA ALA A 24 -1.94 9.13 -7.43
C ALA A 24 -2.73 10.40 -7.04
N LEU A 25 -4.06 10.34 -7.07
CA LEU A 25 -4.93 11.44 -6.65
C LEU A 25 -5.04 11.60 -5.12
N GLY A 26 -4.69 10.55 -4.36
CA GLY A 26 -4.82 10.51 -2.91
C GLY A 26 -3.96 11.53 -2.15
N ASP A 27 -2.87 12.01 -2.77
CA ASP A 27 -2.02 13.07 -2.20
C ASP A 27 -2.72 14.45 -2.19
N TYR A 28 -3.74 14.63 -3.04
CA TYR A 28 -4.47 15.89 -3.19
C TYR A 28 -5.91 15.82 -2.66
N GLN A 29 -6.52 14.63 -2.74
CA GLN A 29 -7.92 14.41 -2.37
C GLN A 29 -8.04 13.21 -1.45
N GLN A 30 -8.41 13.47 -0.18
CA GLN A 30 -8.55 12.42 0.84
C GLN A 30 -9.56 11.32 0.46
N ALA A 31 -10.66 11.67 -0.24
CA ALA A 31 -11.62 10.69 -0.74
C ALA A 31 -11.00 9.69 -1.74
N CYS A 32 -10.01 10.12 -2.52
CA CYS A 32 -9.27 9.24 -3.41
C CYS A 32 -8.35 8.30 -2.63
N ALA A 33 -7.67 8.79 -1.58
CA ALA A 33 -6.88 7.95 -0.69
C ALA A 33 -7.75 6.87 0.00
N GLU A 34 -8.94 7.23 0.48
CA GLU A 34 -9.90 6.26 1.04
C GLU A 34 -10.31 5.19 0.02
N THR A 35 -10.56 5.59 -1.22
CA THR A 35 -10.94 4.67 -2.30
C THR A 35 -9.78 3.74 -2.66
N ALA A 36 -8.55 4.26 -2.77
CA ALA A 36 -7.34 3.45 -2.97
C ALA A 36 -7.12 2.44 -1.84
N GLY A 37 -7.39 2.82 -0.59
CA GLY A 37 -7.33 1.92 0.57
C GLY A 37 -8.34 0.77 0.46
N LYS A 38 -9.60 1.08 0.10
CA LYS A 38 -10.64 0.06 -0.14
C LYS A 38 -10.24 -0.90 -1.26
N ILE A 39 -9.73 -0.36 -2.38
CA ILE A 39 -9.24 -1.17 -3.51
C ILE A 39 -8.10 -2.09 -3.06
N SER A 40 -7.13 -1.58 -2.30
CA SER A 40 -6.01 -2.37 -1.78
C SER A 40 -6.46 -3.56 -0.93
N ILE A 41 -7.51 -3.37 -0.12
CA ILE A 41 -8.12 -4.45 0.68
C ILE A 41 -8.79 -5.49 -0.25
N HIS A 42 -9.49 -5.06 -1.29
CA HIS A 42 -10.08 -5.97 -2.28
C HIS A 42 -9.00 -6.76 -3.04
N GLN A 43 -7.93 -6.10 -3.49
CA GLN A 43 -6.79 -6.76 -4.12
C GLN A 43 -6.16 -7.78 -3.17
N MET A 44 -6.02 -7.47 -1.88
CA MET A 44 -5.50 -8.41 -0.89
C MET A 44 -6.39 -9.67 -0.76
N LYS A 45 -7.72 -9.51 -0.74
CA LYS A 45 -8.65 -10.65 -0.72
C LYS A 45 -8.50 -11.54 -1.96
N LEU A 46 -8.33 -10.93 -3.14
CA LEU A 46 -8.07 -11.67 -4.38
C LEU A 46 -6.71 -12.37 -4.35
N ALA A 47 -5.66 -11.70 -3.87
CA ALA A 47 -4.32 -12.27 -3.74
C ALA A 47 -4.30 -13.51 -2.83
N PHE A 48 -5.08 -13.48 -1.73
CA PHE A 48 -5.28 -14.67 -0.90
C PHE A 48 -5.95 -15.82 -1.66
N ARG A 49 -6.99 -15.54 -2.46
CA ARG A 49 -7.67 -16.56 -3.29
C ARG A 49 -6.76 -17.11 -4.39
N LEU A 50 -5.89 -16.28 -4.95
CA LEU A 50 -4.89 -16.66 -5.94
C LEU A 50 -3.73 -17.47 -5.33
N GLY A 51 -3.59 -17.48 -4.01
CA GLY A 51 -2.49 -18.18 -3.34
C GLY A 51 -1.13 -17.55 -3.61
N ASP A 52 -1.05 -16.23 -3.84
CA ASP A 52 0.19 -15.49 -4.09
C ASP A 52 0.57 -14.62 -2.87
N PRO A 53 1.47 -15.10 -1.98
CA PRO A 53 1.90 -14.34 -0.81
C PRO A 53 2.68 -13.07 -1.13
N ALA A 54 3.39 -13.04 -2.26
CA ALA A 54 4.13 -11.85 -2.68
C ALA A 54 3.16 -10.74 -3.10
N LEU A 55 2.09 -11.11 -3.81
CA LEU A 55 1.02 -10.19 -4.16
C LEU A 55 0.27 -9.69 -2.92
N VAL A 56 -0.01 -10.54 -1.94
CA VAL A 56 -0.57 -10.11 -0.64
C VAL A 56 0.30 -9.05 0.02
N ALA A 57 1.62 -9.27 0.06
CA ALA A 57 2.56 -8.30 0.63
C ALA A 57 2.57 -6.96 -0.13
N ARG A 58 2.48 -6.98 -1.47
CA ARG A 58 2.33 -5.76 -2.28
C ARG A 58 1.03 -5.03 -1.98
N CYS A 59 -0.10 -5.74 -1.85
CA CYS A 59 -1.38 -5.14 -1.49
C CYS A 59 -1.36 -4.49 -0.09
N GLN A 60 -0.64 -5.08 0.87
CA GLN A 60 -0.41 -4.45 2.18
C GLN A 60 0.37 -3.13 2.04
N LEU A 61 1.37 -3.09 1.16
CA LEU A 61 2.12 -1.87 0.88
C LEU A 61 1.26 -0.80 0.18
N TYR A 62 0.36 -1.18 -0.72
CA TYR A 62 -0.61 -0.25 -1.32
C TYR A 62 -1.55 0.35 -0.27
N LEU A 63 -2.04 -0.48 0.65
CA LEU A 63 -2.82 -0.01 1.80
C LEU A 63 -2.00 0.97 2.66
N ALA A 64 -0.71 0.69 2.91
CA ALA A 64 0.16 1.59 3.67
C ALA A 64 0.29 2.97 3.02
N ILE A 65 0.36 3.05 1.68
CA ILE A 65 0.36 4.33 0.96
C ILE A 65 -0.92 5.11 1.25
N SER A 66 -2.08 4.47 1.13
CA SER A 66 -3.36 5.14 1.41
C SER A 66 -3.48 5.64 2.86
N LEU A 67 -2.89 4.92 3.82
CA LEU A 67 -2.85 5.34 5.22
C LEU A 67 -1.95 6.56 5.42
N ILE A 68 -0.80 6.63 4.74
CA ILE A 68 0.08 7.80 4.77
C ILE A 68 -0.67 9.03 4.24
N GLN A 69 -1.39 8.88 3.13
CA GLN A 69 -2.18 9.96 2.50
C GLN A 69 -3.29 10.48 3.40
N LYS A 70 -3.79 9.64 4.32
CA LYS A 70 -4.79 9.99 5.33
C LYS A 70 -4.19 10.45 6.66
N ALA A 71 -2.88 10.69 6.72
CA ALA A 71 -2.14 11.00 7.94
C ALA A 71 -2.22 9.91 9.05
N GLU A 72 -2.57 8.67 8.70
CA GLU A 72 -2.59 7.52 9.62
C GLU A 72 -1.20 6.87 9.72
N PHE A 73 -0.20 7.68 10.08
CA PHE A 73 1.22 7.32 9.99
C PHE A 73 1.61 6.10 10.84
N ALA A 74 1.00 5.94 12.01
CA ALA A 74 1.31 4.82 12.91
C ALA A 74 0.94 3.47 12.29
N ALA A 75 -0.25 3.37 11.69
CA ALA A 75 -0.73 2.16 11.03
C ALA A 75 0.13 1.85 9.79
N ALA A 76 0.40 2.85 8.96
CA ALA A 76 1.28 2.70 7.79
C ALA A 76 2.68 2.19 8.18
N LYS A 77 3.28 2.78 9.22
CA LYS A 77 4.59 2.39 9.74
C LYS A 77 4.62 0.91 10.15
N GLN A 78 3.61 0.45 10.88
CA GLN A 78 3.52 -0.93 11.31
C GLN A 78 3.46 -1.90 10.13
N ILE A 79 2.68 -1.58 9.10
CA ILE A 79 2.56 -2.41 7.89
C ILE A 79 3.90 -2.50 7.15
N VAL A 80 4.53 -1.36 6.84
CA VAL A 80 5.79 -1.33 6.09
C VAL A 80 6.89 -2.09 6.84
N GLN A 81 7.00 -1.91 8.16
CA GLN A 81 7.98 -2.64 8.97
C GLN A 81 7.71 -4.14 8.99
N ARG A 82 6.44 -4.55 9.09
CA ARG A 82 6.06 -5.95 9.10
C ARG A 82 6.42 -6.62 7.77
N VAL A 83 6.06 -6.01 6.64
CA VAL A 83 6.36 -6.54 5.30
C VAL A 83 7.88 -6.63 5.10
N TYR A 84 8.61 -5.54 5.36
CA TYR A 84 10.06 -5.50 5.19
C TYR A 84 10.77 -6.57 6.04
N ARG A 85 10.42 -6.70 7.32
CA ARG A 85 11.02 -7.68 8.23
C ARG A 85 10.69 -9.12 7.82
N SER A 86 9.48 -9.35 7.32
CA SER A 86 9.05 -10.69 6.89
C SER A 86 9.79 -11.10 5.62
N GLU A 87 9.92 -10.18 4.65
CA GLU A 87 10.63 -10.44 3.40
C GLU A 87 12.13 -10.63 3.61
N LYS A 88 12.76 -9.76 4.40
CA LYS A 88 14.20 -9.83 4.69
C LYS A 88 14.64 -11.12 5.39
N LYS A 89 13.72 -11.81 6.07
CA LYS A 89 13.99 -13.07 6.76
C LYS A 89 13.93 -14.29 5.84
N LYS A 90 13.43 -14.16 4.61
CA LYS A 90 13.38 -15.27 3.67
C LYS A 90 14.78 -15.65 3.20
N PRO A 91 15.04 -16.93 2.85
CA PRO A 91 16.30 -17.35 2.26
C PRO A 91 16.62 -16.64 0.94
N ASP A 92 15.59 -16.33 0.16
CA ASP A 92 15.67 -15.60 -1.11
C ASP A 92 14.68 -14.41 -1.09
N PRO A 93 15.08 -13.25 -0.53
CA PRO A 93 14.22 -12.08 -0.46
C PRO A 93 13.98 -11.45 -1.84
N GLU A 94 12.73 -11.10 -2.15
CA GLU A 94 12.37 -10.36 -3.35
C GLU A 94 12.87 -8.91 -3.27
N THR A 95 13.95 -8.61 -3.99
CA THR A 95 14.56 -7.26 -4.05
C THR A 95 13.54 -6.17 -4.37
N ARG A 96 12.61 -6.44 -5.30
CA ARG A 96 11.57 -5.47 -5.67
C ARG A 96 10.67 -5.11 -4.48
N LEU A 97 10.25 -6.08 -3.67
CA LEU A 97 9.38 -5.85 -2.52
C LEU A 97 10.12 -5.07 -1.42
N LEU A 98 11.41 -5.36 -1.21
CA LEU A 98 12.25 -4.58 -0.30
C LEU A 98 12.40 -3.12 -0.74
N ASN A 99 12.61 -2.88 -2.04
CA ASN A 99 12.68 -1.53 -2.61
C ASN A 99 11.35 -0.78 -2.47
N MET A 100 10.22 -1.46 -2.66
CA MET A 100 8.89 -0.87 -2.39
C MET A 100 8.76 -0.43 -0.93
N CYS A 101 9.17 -1.27 0.02
CA CYS A 101 9.15 -0.91 1.44
C CYS A 101 9.99 0.34 1.72
N GLN A 102 11.19 0.43 1.15
CA GLN A 102 12.09 1.58 1.32
C GLN A 102 11.50 2.86 0.72
N GLY A 103 10.92 2.79 -0.48
CA GLY A 103 10.27 3.93 -1.11
C GLY A 103 9.08 4.43 -0.30
N ILE A 104 8.23 3.53 0.19
CA ILE A 104 7.09 3.89 1.03
C ILE A 104 7.54 4.43 2.39
N TRP A 105 8.63 3.89 2.95
CA TRP A 105 9.23 4.43 4.18
C TRP A 105 9.72 5.87 3.99
N ALA A 106 10.33 6.18 2.84
CA ALA A 106 10.75 7.53 2.50
C ALA A 106 9.54 8.48 2.40
N LYS A 107 8.47 8.06 1.71
CA LYS A 107 7.21 8.83 1.66
C LYS A 107 6.62 9.04 3.06
N LEU A 108 6.54 7.99 3.88
CA LEU A 108 6.03 8.07 5.24
C LEU A 108 6.78 9.11 6.08
N ARG A 109 8.12 9.11 6.00
CA ARG A 109 8.95 10.06 6.75
C ARG A 109 8.72 11.50 6.27
N TYR A 110 8.65 11.71 4.96
CA TYR A 110 8.42 13.02 4.36
C TYR A 110 7.05 13.59 4.78
N GLU A 111 5.98 12.83 4.58
CA GLU A 111 4.61 13.26 4.87
C GLU A 111 4.40 13.49 6.37
N TYR A 112 5.00 12.66 7.23
CA TYR A 112 4.95 12.85 8.68
C TYR A 112 5.61 14.17 9.10
N ASP A 113 6.81 14.47 8.61
CA ASP A 113 7.51 15.72 8.91
C ASP A 113 6.74 16.95 8.39
N LEU A 114 6.20 16.87 7.18
CA LEU A 114 5.34 17.92 6.62
C LEU A 114 4.11 18.17 7.49
N HIS A 115 3.43 17.11 7.92
CA HIS A 115 2.26 17.20 8.80
C HIS A 115 2.61 17.82 10.15
N GLN A 116 3.74 17.45 10.77
CA GLN A 116 4.18 18.05 12.04
C GLN A 116 4.45 19.55 11.90
N ARG A 117 5.06 19.99 10.80
CA ARG A 117 5.30 21.43 10.54
C ARG A 117 3.99 22.20 10.38
N GLN A 118 3.04 21.65 9.63
CA GLN A 118 1.72 22.27 9.44
C GLN A 118 0.95 22.40 10.76
N GLU A 119 1.00 21.36 11.59
CA GLU A 119 0.36 21.36 12.91
C GLU A 119 1.02 22.33 13.89
N ALA A 120 2.35 22.53 13.81
CA ALA A 120 3.05 23.54 14.60
C ALA A 120 2.63 24.97 14.18
N HIS A 121 2.55 25.24 12.88
CA HIS A 121 2.10 26.53 12.36
C HIS A 121 0.65 26.87 12.73
N ARG A 122 -0.25 25.88 12.81
CA ARG A 122 -1.64 26.10 13.24
C ARG A 122 -1.80 26.46 14.72
N LYS A 123 -0.79 26.18 15.55
CA LYS A 123 -0.81 26.41 17.00
C LYS A 123 -0.13 27.72 17.42
N THR A 124 0.48 28.44 16.48
CA THR A 124 1.13 29.74 16.68
C THR A 124 0.18 30.84 16.23
#